data_AF-A0A4V2USR4-F1
#
_entry.id   AF-A0A4V2USR4-F1
#
_cell.length_a   1.000
_cell.length_b   1.000
_cell.length_c   1.000
_cell.angle_alpha   90.00
_cell.angle_beta   90.00
_cell.angle_gamma   90.00
#
_symmetry.space_group_name_H-M   'P 1'
#
loop_
_entity.id
_entity.type
_entity.pdbx_description
1 polymer ?
#
loop_
_entity_poly.entity_id
_entity_poly.type
_entity_poly.pdbx_seq_one_letter_code
_entity_poly.pdbx_strand_id
1 'polypeptide(L)'
;MIKNRVITVQDTPITVAREDFDDYICITDMAAAKNGDSRAADIVKNWLRNRLTLEFLGTWEQIYNPDFKVVEFDHFKNEAGLHTFVLSVSEWIEKTNAKGMYVKRGRYGGTFAHKDIAFEFASAISSVFKLYLIKEFQRLKADENDRMKIEWDAKRFLTKNNYLIQTDAVKNYMIPNGNYHSDMQWLAYADEADILNVVLFGFTAKAWRDANPELAKKNNVRDFATISELTVLSNLETHNAQMIREGKEKKERFEILDEIAKYQLNILKEAERVKEQIEDMQENQ
;
A
#
# COMPACT_ATOMS: atom_id res chain seq x y z
N MET A 1 2.07 -2.62 -9.17
CA MET A 1 2.24 -4.06 -8.89
C MET A 1 2.64 -4.24 -7.45
N ILE A 2 1.87 -5.00 -6.66
CA ILE A 2 2.22 -5.32 -5.28
C ILE A 2 3.45 -6.24 -5.32
N LYS A 3 4.47 -5.94 -4.52
CA LYS A 3 5.71 -6.73 -4.46
C LYS A 3 5.43 -8.07 -3.78
N ASN A 4 5.79 -9.17 -4.42
CA ASN A 4 5.74 -10.50 -3.81
C ASN A 4 6.58 -10.53 -2.53
N ARG A 5 6.08 -11.24 -1.51
CA ARG A 5 6.76 -11.44 -0.22
C ARG A 5 7.35 -12.84 -0.19
N VAL A 6 8.35 -13.03 0.65
CA VAL A 6 8.97 -14.35 0.86
C VAL A 6 8.96 -14.62 2.36
N ILE A 7 8.36 -15.73 2.76
CA ILE A 7 8.46 -16.27 4.12
C ILE A 7 9.46 -17.42 4.12
N THR A 8 10.16 -17.62 5.24
CA THR A 8 11.10 -18.75 5.38
C THR A 8 10.47 -19.80 6.28
N VAL A 9 10.22 -20.99 5.74
CA VAL A 9 9.63 -22.11 6.48
C VAL A 9 10.64 -23.24 6.46
N GLN A 10 11.19 -23.60 7.62
CA GLN A 10 12.25 -24.62 7.74
C GLN A 10 13.40 -24.40 6.73
N ASP A 11 13.99 -23.21 6.76
CA ASP A 11 15.07 -22.76 5.84
C ASP A 11 14.70 -22.75 4.35
N THR A 12 13.41 -22.96 4.01
CA THR A 12 12.93 -22.89 2.63
C THR A 12 12.23 -21.54 2.37
N PRO A 13 12.67 -20.76 1.37
CA PRO A 13 11.97 -19.57 0.96
C PRO A 13 10.68 -19.94 0.21
N ILE A 14 9.55 -19.40 0.65
CA ILE A 14 8.23 -19.59 0.04
C ILE A 14 7.67 -18.23 -0.35
N THR A 15 7.32 -18.10 -1.63
CA THR A 15 6.75 -16.88 -2.17
C THR A 15 5.26 -16.76 -1.82
N VAL A 16 4.88 -15.63 -1.24
CA VAL A 16 3.50 -15.22 -0.98
C VAL A 16 3.18 -14.02 -1.88
N ALA A 17 2.26 -14.22 -2.82
CA ALA A 17 1.71 -13.20 -3.70
C ALA A 17 0.39 -12.68 -3.13
N ARG A 18 0.12 -11.39 -3.35
CA ARG A 18 -1.15 -10.77 -2.99
C ARG A 18 -1.84 -10.34 -4.27
N GLU A 19 -2.94 -10.99 -4.61
CA GLU A 19 -3.79 -10.62 -5.75
C GLU A 19 -5.19 -10.26 -5.23
N ASP A 20 -5.70 -9.12 -5.66
CA ASP A 20 -7.11 -8.70 -5.52
C ASP A 20 -7.80 -8.93 -4.16
N PHE A 21 -7.05 -8.88 -3.04
CA PHE A 21 -7.46 -9.06 -1.63
C PHE A 21 -7.14 -10.40 -0.98
N ASP A 22 -6.71 -11.42 -1.73
CA ASP A 22 -6.38 -12.74 -1.19
C ASP A 22 -4.88 -13.06 -1.27
N ASP A 23 -4.42 -13.85 -0.30
CA ASP A 23 -3.03 -14.33 -0.23
C ASP A 23 -2.91 -15.66 -0.98
N TYR A 24 -2.02 -15.67 -1.98
CA TYR A 24 -1.63 -16.84 -2.73
C TYR A 24 -0.22 -17.27 -2.34
N ILE A 25 -0.02 -18.55 -2.13
CA ILE A 25 1.25 -19.13 -1.72
C ILE A 25 1.76 -20.01 -2.86
N CYS A 26 3.05 -19.89 -3.19
CA CYS A 26 3.69 -20.72 -4.21
C CYS A 26 3.82 -22.16 -3.70
N ILE A 27 2.96 -23.05 -4.18
CA ILE A 27 3.00 -24.47 -3.82
C ILE A 27 4.16 -25.20 -4.51
N THR A 28 4.69 -24.66 -5.61
CA THR A 28 5.90 -25.20 -6.23
C THR A 28 7.12 -25.02 -5.32
N ASP A 29 7.27 -23.86 -4.66
CA ASP A 29 8.34 -23.61 -3.67
C ASP A 29 8.24 -24.62 -2.51
N MET A 30 7.02 -24.90 -2.05
CA MET A 30 6.76 -25.89 -1.00
C MET A 30 7.14 -27.32 -1.43
N ALA A 31 6.87 -27.68 -2.68
CA ALA A 31 7.19 -29.00 -3.21
C ALA A 31 8.70 -29.20 -3.43
N ALA A 32 9.40 -28.15 -3.87
CA ALA A 32 10.85 -28.15 -4.06
C ALA A 32 11.60 -28.40 -2.73
N ALA A 33 11.05 -27.92 -1.60
CA ALA A 33 11.58 -28.09 -0.25
C ALA A 33 11.89 -29.56 0.13
N LYS A 34 11.09 -30.52 -0.38
CA LYS A 34 11.13 -31.92 0.05
C LYS A 34 12.05 -32.79 -0.82
N ASN A 35 12.15 -32.51 -2.12
CA ASN A 35 12.75 -33.44 -3.10
C ASN A 35 13.63 -32.78 -4.18
N GLY A 36 13.94 -31.48 -4.05
CA GLY A 36 14.67 -30.72 -5.06
C GLY A 36 13.79 -30.20 -6.20
N ASP A 37 14.30 -29.20 -6.91
CA ASP A 37 13.54 -28.34 -7.83
C ASP A 37 12.96 -29.09 -9.05
N SER A 38 13.66 -30.13 -9.52
CA SER A 38 13.30 -30.85 -10.76
C SER A 38 12.04 -31.70 -10.68
N ARG A 39 11.50 -31.94 -9.48
CA ARG A 39 10.31 -32.79 -9.25
C ARG A 39 9.12 -32.05 -8.64
N ALA A 40 9.24 -30.75 -8.39
CA ALA A 40 8.21 -29.96 -7.72
C ALA A 40 6.87 -29.99 -8.49
N ALA A 41 6.91 -29.85 -9.81
CA ALA A 41 5.72 -29.92 -10.66
C ALA A 41 5.05 -31.30 -10.64
N ASP A 42 5.83 -32.38 -10.55
CA ASP A 42 5.29 -33.74 -10.50
C ASP A 42 4.63 -34.06 -9.16
N ILE A 43 5.14 -33.50 -8.06
CA ILE A 43 4.51 -33.61 -6.74
C ILE A 43 3.13 -32.93 -6.76
N VAL A 44 3.03 -31.73 -7.34
CA VAL A 44 1.76 -31.01 -7.47
C VAL A 44 0.78 -31.78 -8.36
N LYS A 45 1.24 -32.31 -9.51
CA LYS A 45 0.41 -33.17 -10.37
C LYS A 45 -0.08 -34.42 -9.63
N ASN A 46 0.80 -35.11 -8.90
CA ASN A 46 0.43 -36.31 -8.15
C ASN A 46 -0.58 -36.01 -7.04
N TRP A 47 -0.48 -34.85 -6.39
CA TRP A 47 -1.45 -34.40 -5.42
C TRP A 47 -2.84 -34.18 -6.05
N LEU A 48 -2.89 -33.56 -7.24
CA LEU A 48 -4.12 -33.28 -7.98
C LEU A 48 -4.81 -34.55 -8.52
N ARG A 49 -4.10 -35.68 -8.63
CA ARG A 49 -4.69 -36.97 -9.02
C ARG A 49 -5.51 -37.62 -7.90
N ASN A 50 -5.32 -37.20 -6.66
CA ASN A 50 -6.03 -37.76 -5.52
C ASN A 50 -7.48 -37.27 -5.52
N ARG A 51 -8.42 -38.20 -5.41
CA ARG A 51 -9.85 -37.91 -5.39
C ARG A 51 -10.24 -36.97 -4.24
N LEU A 52 -9.69 -37.17 -3.03
CA LEU A 52 -9.97 -36.30 -1.89
C LEU A 52 -9.46 -34.87 -2.11
N THR A 53 -8.30 -34.74 -2.76
CA THR A 53 -7.78 -33.43 -3.17
C THR A 53 -8.75 -32.74 -4.13
N LEU A 54 -9.20 -33.44 -5.18
CA LEU A 54 -10.14 -32.86 -6.15
C LEU A 54 -11.48 -32.51 -5.52
N GLU A 55 -12.00 -33.34 -4.62
CA GLU A 55 -13.21 -33.03 -3.85
C GLU A 55 -13.03 -31.76 -3.01
N PHE A 56 -11.89 -31.62 -2.32
CA PHE A 56 -11.58 -30.42 -1.56
C PHE A 56 -11.48 -29.18 -2.45
N LEU A 57 -10.73 -29.26 -3.56
CA LEU A 57 -10.57 -28.15 -4.51
C LEU A 57 -11.92 -27.74 -5.12
N GLY A 58 -12.70 -28.70 -5.61
CA GLY A 58 -14.02 -28.44 -6.18
C GLY A 58 -14.99 -27.85 -5.17
N THR A 59 -14.94 -28.30 -3.90
CA THR A 59 -15.75 -27.71 -2.82
C THR A 59 -15.35 -26.27 -2.55
N TRP A 60 -14.05 -25.97 -2.47
CA TRP A 60 -13.56 -24.61 -2.27
C TRP A 60 -14.01 -23.69 -3.42
N GLU A 61 -13.88 -24.14 -4.67
CA GLU A 61 -14.31 -23.38 -5.85
C GLU A 61 -15.83 -23.16 -5.87
N GLN A 62 -16.64 -24.15 -5.50
CA GLN A 62 -18.10 -23.97 -5.44
C GLN A 62 -18.52 -22.93 -4.39
N ILE A 63 -17.77 -22.79 -3.30
CA ILE A 63 -18.06 -21.81 -2.25
C ILE A 63 -17.64 -20.40 -2.67
N TYR A 64 -16.47 -20.26 -3.29
CA TYR A 64 -15.81 -18.96 -3.48
C TYR A 64 -15.76 -18.46 -4.94
N ASN A 65 -16.12 -19.30 -5.92
CA ASN A 65 -16.03 -18.98 -7.34
C ASN A 65 -17.39 -19.21 -8.06
N PRO A 66 -18.19 -18.15 -8.25
CA PRO A 66 -19.48 -18.24 -8.93
C PRO A 66 -19.40 -18.73 -10.39
N ASP A 67 -18.24 -18.55 -11.04
CA ASP A 67 -18.03 -18.90 -12.46
C ASP A 67 -17.46 -20.33 -12.63
N PHE A 68 -17.42 -21.12 -11.56
CA PHE A 68 -16.85 -22.46 -11.58
C PHE A 68 -17.71 -23.45 -12.37
N LYS A 69 -17.09 -24.20 -13.27
CA LYS A 69 -17.77 -25.18 -14.14
C LYS A 69 -17.90 -26.53 -13.43
N VAL A 70 -18.96 -26.67 -12.65
CA VAL A 70 -19.26 -27.87 -11.84
C VAL A 70 -19.33 -29.16 -12.68
N VAL A 71 -19.86 -29.09 -13.91
CA VAL A 71 -19.98 -30.27 -14.79
C VAL A 71 -18.61 -30.82 -15.21
N GLU A 72 -17.69 -29.94 -15.60
CA GLU A 72 -16.31 -30.32 -15.96
C GLU A 72 -15.57 -30.88 -14.74
N PHE A 73 -15.79 -30.28 -13.57
CA PHE A 73 -15.29 -30.80 -12.30
C PHE A 73 -15.80 -32.22 -12.00
N ASP A 74 -17.10 -32.48 -12.16
CA ASP A 74 -17.67 -33.80 -11.88
C ASP A 74 -17.09 -34.87 -12.80
N HIS A 75 -16.78 -34.53 -14.06
CA HIS A 75 -16.06 -35.42 -14.96
C HIS A 75 -14.68 -35.80 -14.41
N PHE A 76 -13.86 -34.81 -14.02
CA PHE A 76 -12.55 -35.07 -13.40
C PHE A 76 -12.66 -35.87 -12.10
N LYS A 77 -13.64 -35.56 -11.24
CA LYS A 77 -13.87 -36.27 -9.99
C LYS A 77 -14.20 -37.74 -10.21
N ASN A 78 -14.94 -38.07 -11.27
CA ASN A 78 -15.31 -39.45 -11.61
C ASN A 78 -14.13 -40.26 -12.15
N GLU A 79 -13.19 -39.64 -12.85
CA GLU A 79 -11.98 -40.29 -13.34
C GLU A 79 -10.86 -40.36 -12.28
N ALA A 80 -10.94 -39.51 -11.25
CA ALA A 80 -9.97 -39.46 -10.17
C ALA A 80 -9.83 -40.82 -9.46
N GLY A 81 -8.59 -41.25 -9.25
CA GLY A 81 -8.26 -42.55 -8.65
C GLY A 81 -7.92 -43.64 -9.68
N LEU A 82 -8.23 -43.45 -10.97
CA LEU A 82 -7.74 -44.35 -12.01
C LEU A 82 -6.23 -44.18 -12.20
N HIS A 83 -5.50 -45.28 -12.43
CA HIS A 83 -4.05 -45.22 -12.68
C HIS A 83 -3.69 -44.42 -13.94
N THR A 84 -4.60 -44.36 -14.91
CA THR A 84 -4.46 -43.60 -16.15
C THR A 84 -4.82 -42.12 -16.01
N PHE A 85 -5.48 -41.72 -14.93
CA PHE A 85 -5.90 -40.34 -14.73
C PHE A 85 -4.69 -39.45 -14.48
N VAL A 86 -4.51 -38.46 -15.34
CA VAL A 86 -3.47 -37.43 -15.23
C VAL A 86 -4.15 -36.10 -15.49
N LEU A 87 -3.98 -35.17 -14.55
CA LEU A 87 -4.51 -33.82 -14.65
C LEU A 87 -3.41 -32.84 -14.28
N SER A 88 -3.21 -31.83 -15.12
CA SER A 88 -2.31 -30.72 -14.81
C SER A 88 -3.07 -29.56 -14.16
N VAL A 89 -2.36 -28.73 -13.40
CA VAL A 89 -2.98 -27.53 -12.78
C VAL A 89 -3.51 -26.57 -13.85
N SER A 90 -2.76 -26.35 -14.94
CA SER A 90 -3.21 -25.49 -16.03
C SER A 90 -4.49 -26.02 -16.67
N GLU A 91 -4.56 -27.33 -16.91
CA GLU A 91 -5.75 -27.97 -17.45
C GLU A 91 -6.95 -27.89 -16.50
N TRP A 92 -6.74 -28.11 -15.19
CA TRP A 92 -7.76 -27.90 -14.17
C TRP A 92 -8.33 -26.49 -14.25
N ILE A 93 -7.48 -25.46 -14.27
CA ILE A 93 -7.88 -24.05 -14.34
C ILE A 93 -8.65 -23.76 -15.63
N GLU A 94 -8.09 -24.13 -16.78
CA GLU A 94 -8.68 -23.84 -18.09
C GLU A 94 -10.05 -24.52 -18.29
N LYS A 95 -10.17 -25.77 -17.86
CA LYS A 95 -11.39 -26.58 -18.05
C LYS A 95 -12.48 -26.20 -17.07
N THR A 96 -12.13 -25.96 -15.80
CA THR A 96 -13.11 -25.71 -14.74
C THR A 96 -13.35 -24.23 -14.44
N ASN A 97 -12.53 -23.33 -15.00
CA ASN A 97 -12.50 -21.91 -14.65
C ASN A 97 -12.18 -21.66 -13.16
N ALA A 98 -11.37 -22.54 -12.56
CA ALA A 98 -10.94 -22.43 -11.17
C ALA A 98 -10.12 -21.16 -10.92
N LYS A 99 -10.37 -20.50 -9.79
CA LYS A 99 -9.68 -19.26 -9.37
C LYS A 99 -8.78 -19.46 -8.17
N GLY A 100 -8.98 -20.52 -7.39
CA GLY A 100 -8.19 -20.84 -6.20
C GLY A 100 -6.75 -21.21 -6.50
N MET A 101 -6.39 -21.40 -7.77
CA MET A 101 -5.02 -21.65 -8.20
C MET A 101 -4.71 -20.91 -9.51
N TYR A 102 -3.47 -20.47 -9.68
CA TYR A 102 -2.98 -19.94 -10.94
C TYR A 102 -1.54 -20.37 -11.23
N VAL A 103 -1.13 -20.29 -12.50
CA VAL A 103 0.21 -20.65 -12.95
C VAL A 103 0.89 -19.44 -13.57
N LYS A 104 2.07 -19.11 -13.06
CA LYS A 104 2.93 -18.05 -13.62
C LYS A 104 4.12 -18.69 -14.32
N ARG A 105 4.42 -18.25 -15.55
CA ARG A 105 5.60 -18.71 -16.32
C ARG A 105 6.77 -17.75 -16.13
N GLY A 106 8.01 -18.25 -16.22
CA GLY A 106 9.24 -17.45 -16.22
C GLY A 106 10.15 -17.68 -14.99
N ARG A 107 11.15 -16.81 -14.82
CA ARG A 107 12.22 -16.92 -13.79
C ARG A 107 11.71 -16.87 -12.33
N TYR A 108 10.54 -16.27 -12.11
CA TYR A 108 9.80 -16.28 -10.84
C TYR A 108 8.42 -16.93 -11.01
N GLY A 109 8.37 -17.91 -11.92
CA GLY A 109 7.19 -18.70 -12.20
C GLY A 109 6.97 -19.80 -11.17
N GLY A 110 5.80 -20.41 -11.23
CA GLY A 110 5.37 -21.42 -10.29
C GLY A 110 3.86 -21.57 -10.30
N THR A 111 3.38 -22.57 -9.58
CA THR A 111 1.97 -22.72 -9.26
C THR A 111 1.70 -22.05 -7.93
N PHE A 112 0.73 -21.15 -7.93
CA PHE A 112 0.26 -20.42 -6.77
C PHE A 112 -1.14 -20.91 -6.42
N ALA A 113 -1.40 -21.08 -5.13
CA ALA A 113 -2.70 -21.48 -4.63
C ALA A 113 -3.15 -20.54 -3.51
N HIS A 114 -4.45 -20.31 -3.41
CA HIS A 114 -5.05 -19.61 -2.29
C HIS A 114 -4.58 -20.21 -0.96
N LYS A 115 -4.39 -19.39 0.09
CA LYS A 115 -3.84 -19.82 1.38
C LYS A 115 -4.45 -21.12 1.92
N ASP A 116 -5.77 -21.30 1.82
CA ASP A 116 -6.46 -22.50 2.33
C ASP A 116 -6.05 -23.75 1.55
N ILE A 117 -5.99 -23.62 0.22
CA ILE A 117 -5.56 -24.67 -0.69
C ILE A 117 -4.08 -24.98 -0.49
N ALA A 118 -3.24 -23.96 -0.29
CA ALA A 118 -1.84 -24.13 0.02
C ALA A 118 -1.62 -24.82 1.36
N PHE A 119 -2.40 -24.51 2.40
CA PHE A 119 -2.34 -25.23 3.67
C PHE A 119 -2.75 -26.70 3.53
N GLU A 120 -3.71 -27.00 2.64
CA GLU A 120 -4.08 -28.37 2.37
C GLU A 120 -3.00 -29.13 1.57
N PHE A 121 -2.36 -28.46 0.62
CA PHE A 121 -1.18 -29.01 -0.04
C PHE A 121 -0.04 -29.29 0.96
N ALA A 122 0.16 -28.39 1.93
CA ALA A 122 1.11 -28.60 3.01
C ALA A 122 0.79 -29.86 3.82
N SER A 123 -0.50 -30.11 4.12
CA SER A 123 -0.97 -31.35 4.79
C SER A 123 -0.49 -32.59 4.02
N ALA A 124 -0.66 -32.58 2.69
CA ALA A 124 -0.33 -33.70 1.83
C ALA A 124 1.19 -33.94 1.71
N ILE A 125 2.00 -32.89 1.88
CA ILE A 125 3.46 -32.99 1.86
C ILE A 125 4.02 -33.46 3.21
N SER A 126 3.66 -32.77 4.31
CA SER A 126 4.19 -33.01 5.65
C SER A 126 3.39 -32.23 6.71
N SER A 127 2.85 -32.95 7.70
CA SER A 127 2.16 -32.34 8.84
C SER A 127 3.06 -31.38 9.63
N VAL A 128 4.37 -31.68 9.74
CA VAL A 128 5.35 -30.81 10.40
C VAL A 128 5.52 -29.51 9.61
N PHE A 129 5.70 -29.61 8.29
CA PHE A 129 5.85 -28.45 7.43
C PHE A 129 4.62 -27.55 7.46
N LYS A 130 3.41 -28.15 7.46
CA LYS A 130 2.15 -27.42 7.60
C LYS A 130 2.11 -26.57 8.87
N LEU A 131 2.51 -27.11 10.03
CA LEU A 131 2.49 -26.35 11.29
C LEU A 131 3.46 -25.16 11.26
N TYR A 132 4.66 -25.35 10.70
CA TYR A 132 5.59 -24.23 10.51
C TYR A 132 5.05 -23.19 9.53
N LEU A 133 4.45 -23.61 8.41
CA LEU A 133 3.83 -22.70 7.43
C LEU A 133 2.72 -21.87 8.06
N ILE A 134 1.84 -22.48 8.86
CA ILE A 134 0.77 -21.77 9.59
C ILE A 134 1.38 -20.72 10.50
N LYS A 135 2.39 -21.09 11.29
CA LYS A 135 3.04 -20.18 12.24
C LYS A 135 3.70 -18.99 11.53
N GLU A 136 4.44 -19.24 10.45
CA GLU A 136 5.13 -18.19 9.70
C GLU A 136 4.15 -17.28 8.94
N PHE A 137 3.06 -17.84 8.41
CA PHE A 137 1.99 -17.06 7.79
C PHE A 137 1.26 -16.18 8.81
N GLN A 138 0.96 -16.71 10.00
CA GLN A 138 0.38 -15.92 11.09
C GLN A 138 1.31 -14.79 11.53
N ARG A 139 2.63 -15.03 11.64
CA ARG A 139 3.61 -13.98 11.94
C ARG A 139 3.60 -12.89 10.88
N LEU A 140 3.59 -13.26 9.60
CA LEU A 140 3.49 -12.31 8.49
C LEU A 140 2.23 -11.42 8.62
N LYS A 141 1.10 -12.01 9.00
CA LYS A 141 -0.16 -11.28 9.20
C LYS A 141 -0.17 -10.40 10.44
N ALA A 142 0.47 -10.83 11.53
CA ALA A 142 0.66 -9.99 12.71
C ALA A 142 1.50 -8.75 12.36
N ASP A 143 2.64 -8.94 11.68
CA ASP A 143 3.51 -7.85 11.25
C ASP A 143 2.80 -6.87 10.29
N GLU A 144 1.93 -7.37 9.41
CA GLU A 144 1.07 -6.54 8.56
C GLU A 144 0.11 -5.69 9.38
N ASN A 145 -0.58 -6.31 10.34
CA ASN A 145 -1.56 -5.62 11.18
C ASN A 145 -0.90 -4.57 12.09
N ASP A 146 0.26 -4.87 12.65
CA ASP A 146 1.01 -3.94 13.50
C ASP A 146 1.53 -2.73 12.70
N ARG A 147 1.98 -2.94 11.45
CA ARG A 147 2.32 -1.82 10.55
C ARG A 147 1.10 -0.96 10.23
N MET A 148 -0.05 -1.57 9.98
CA MET A 148 -1.30 -0.83 9.75
C MET A 148 -1.72 -0.03 10.99
N LYS A 149 -1.55 -0.58 12.19
CA LYS A 149 -1.78 0.15 13.46
C LYS A 149 -0.82 1.32 13.62
N ILE A 150 0.48 1.13 13.36
CA ILE A 150 1.46 2.21 13.43
C ILE A 150 1.12 3.33 12.45
N GLU A 151 0.71 3.01 11.22
CA GLU A 151 0.26 4.00 10.24
C GLU A 151 -0.99 4.74 10.71
N TRP A 152 -1.95 4.01 11.30
CA TRP A 152 -3.17 4.57 11.88
C TRP A 152 -2.89 5.50 13.07
N ASP A 153 -2.03 5.07 13.98
CA ASP A 153 -1.61 5.83 15.15
C ASP A 153 -0.79 7.06 14.74
N ALA A 154 0.05 6.96 13.72
CA ALA A 154 0.75 8.10 13.13
C ALA A 154 -0.24 9.11 12.55
N LYS A 155 -1.25 8.67 11.78
CA LYS A 155 -2.31 9.55 11.25
C LYS A 155 -3.10 10.24 12.36
N ARG A 156 -3.41 9.51 13.45
CA ARG A 156 -4.12 10.07 14.61
C ARG A 156 -3.24 11.04 15.41
N PHE A 157 -1.96 10.72 15.60
CA PHE A 157 -0.99 11.60 16.25
C PHE A 157 -0.78 12.89 15.45
N LEU A 158 -0.64 12.79 14.13
CA LEU A 158 -0.57 13.94 13.22
C LEU A 158 -1.85 14.77 13.32
N THR A 159 -3.04 14.16 13.25
CA THR A 159 -4.31 14.89 13.38
C THR A 159 -4.43 15.60 14.74
N LYS A 160 -4.12 14.89 15.84
CA LYS A 160 -4.25 15.45 17.19
C LYS A 160 -3.28 16.61 17.43
N ASN A 161 -2.04 16.49 16.93
CA ASN A 161 -1.12 17.62 16.93
C ASN A 161 -1.60 18.73 15.98
N ASN A 162 -2.24 18.41 14.86
CA ASN A 162 -2.81 19.39 13.95
C ASN A 162 -3.82 20.30 14.68
N TYR A 163 -4.73 19.70 15.43
CA TYR A 163 -5.72 20.42 16.22
C TYR A 163 -5.07 21.25 17.34
N LEU A 164 -4.07 20.70 18.05
CA LEU A 164 -3.37 21.40 19.13
C LEU A 164 -2.54 22.59 18.62
N ILE A 165 -1.82 22.40 17.51
CA ILE A 165 -1.02 23.44 16.84
C ILE A 165 -1.92 24.50 16.22
N GLN A 166 -3.03 24.14 15.57
CA GLN A 166 -4.01 25.12 15.07
C GLN A 166 -4.61 25.96 16.21
N THR A 167 -4.86 25.36 17.37
CA THR A 167 -5.42 26.09 18.53
C THR A 167 -4.41 27.06 19.16
N ASP A 168 -3.11 26.76 19.10
CA ASP A 168 -2.04 27.62 19.63
C ASP A 168 -1.50 28.63 18.61
N ALA A 169 -1.35 28.26 17.33
CA ALA A 169 -0.83 29.14 16.26
C ALA A 169 -1.81 30.25 15.87
N VAL A 170 -3.12 30.03 16.01
CA VAL A 170 -4.15 31.06 15.81
C VAL A 170 -4.09 32.15 16.90
N LYS A 171 -3.29 31.97 17.96
CA LYS A 171 -3.10 32.98 19.01
C LYS A 171 -1.83 33.82 18.78
N ASN A 172 -2.03 34.92 18.05
CA ASN A 172 -1.28 36.18 18.18
C ASN A 172 0.09 36.31 17.45
N TYR A 173 0.14 36.21 16.11
CA TYR A 173 1.23 36.83 15.33
C TYR A 173 0.70 37.76 14.24
N MET A 174 1.45 38.81 13.93
CA MET A 174 1.08 39.79 12.90
C MET A 174 1.40 39.24 11.51
N ILE A 175 0.42 39.24 10.61
CA ILE A 175 0.59 38.86 9.21
C ILE A 175 1.15 40.08 8.46
N PRO A 176 2.34 40.00 7.83
CA PRO A 176 2.89 41.09 7.04
C PRO A 176 2.00 41.43 5.84
N ASN A 177 1.74 42.71 5.61
CA ASN A 177 1.07 43.17 4.39
C ASN A 177 2.08 43.25 3.24
N GLY A 178 1.87 42.48 2.16
CA GLY A 178 2.67 42.61 0.95
C GLY A 178 1.95 42.10 -0.30
N ASN A 179 2.15 42.82 -1.40
CA ASN A 179 1.53 42.56 -2.70
C ASN A 179 2.36 41.57 -3.53
N TYR A 180 2.84 40.49 -2.92
CA TYR A 180 3.84 39.61 -3.55
C TYR A 180 3.31 38.83 -4.76
N HIS A 181 1.99 38.56 -4.81
CA HIS A 181 1.35 37.91 -5.96
C HIS A 181 1.03 38.89 -7.11
N SER A 182 0.95 40.19 -6.84
CA SER A 182 0.62 41.23 -7.84
C SER A 182 1.84 42.01 -8.33
N ASP A 183 2.89 42.13 -7.52
CA ASP A 183 4.18 42.67 -7.90
C ASP A 183 5.26 41.58 -7.77
N MET A 184 5.74 41.07 -8.90
CA MET A 184 6.68 39.95 -8.97
C MET A 184 8.16 40.40 -9.00
N GLN A 185 8.46 41.69 -8.85
CA GLN A 185 9.84 42.20 -8.93
C GLN A 185 10.78 41.59 -7.87
N TRP A 186 10.24 41.19 -6.73
CA TRP A 186 10.99 40.53 -5.66
C TRP A 186 11.57 39.17 -6.06
N LEU A 187 10.96 38.46 -7.04
CA LEU A 187 11.42 37.12 -7.46
C LEU A 187 12.85 37.12 -8.00
N ALA A 188 13.31 38.23 -8.58
CA ALA A 188 14.67 38.37 -9.09
C ALA A 188 15.73 38.22 -7.98
N TYR A 189 15.39 38.66 -6.77
CA TYR A 189 16.28 38.70 -5.61
C TYR A 189 15.92 37.66 -4.53
N ALA A 190 14.82 36.94 -4.72
CA ALA A 190 14.35 35.91 -3.79
C ALA A 190 15.24 34.67 -3.80
N ASP A 191 15.49 34.12 -2.63
CA ASP A 191 16.01 32.76 -2.50
C ASP A 191 14.88 31.72 -2.67
N GLU A 192 15.25 30.44 -2.77
CA GLU A 192 14.28 29.35 -2.97
C GLU A 192 13.33 29.17 -1.78
N ALA A 193 13.76 29.52 -0.56
CA ALA A 193 12.92 29.43 0.62
C ALA A 193 11.87 30.54 0.64
N ASP A 194 12.21 31.74 0.18
CA ASP A 194 11.30 32.88 0.06
C ASP A 194 10.24 32.65 -1.02
N ILE A 195 10.58 31.99 -2.14
CA ILE A 195 9.60 31.58 -3.16
C ILE A 195 8.52 30.70 -2.51
N LEU A 196 8.93 29.67 -1.76
CA LEU A 196 8.03 28.74 -1.12
C LEU A 196 7.21 29.38 0.01
N ASN A 197 7.82 30.24 0.81
CA ASN A 197 7.13 30.95 1.89
C ASN A 197 6.08 31.92 1.35
N VAL A 198 6.37 32.61 0.24
CA VAL A 198 5.38 33.49 -0.38
C VAL A 198 4.24 32.68 -0.99
N VAL A 199 4.53 31.57 -1.67
CA VAL A 199 3.50 30.68 -2.21
C VAL A 199 2.54 30.18 -1.12
N LEU A 200 3.08 29.83 0.05
CA LEU A 200 2.28 29.19 1.11
C LEU A 200 1.64 30.20 2.08
N PHE A 201 2.39 31.20 2.51
CA PHE A 201 1.99 32.15 3.57
C PHE A 201 1.68 33.55 3.04
N GLY A 202 2.05 33.86 1.80
CA GLY A 202 1.86 35.18 1.20
C GLY A 202 2.90 36.22 1.60
N PHE A 203 4.01 35.84 2.25
CA PHE A 203 5.08 36.76 2.65
C PHE A 203 6.45 36.06 2.75
N THR A 204 7.53 36.84 2.67
CA THR A 204 8.89 36.31 2.81
C THR A 204 9.27 36.05 4.28
N ALA A 205 10.29 35.22 4.51
CA ALA A 205 10.76 34.97 5.87
C ALA A 205 11.25 36.26 6.55
N LYS A 206 11.86 37.15 5.77
CA LYS A 206 12.31 38.46 6.25
C LYS A 206 11.12 39.34 6.67
N ALA A 207 10.10 39.46 5.83
CA ALA A 207 8.91 40.26 6.13
C ALA A 207 8.21 39.77 7.41
N TRP A 208 8.16 38.45 7.63
CA TRP A 208 7.62 37.88 8.86
C TRP A 208 8.44 38.25 10.10
N ARG A 209 9.78 38.16 10.02
CA ARG A 209 10.67 38.54 11.14
C ARG A 209 10.55 40.03 11.48
N ASP A 210 10.46 40.87 10.46
CA ASP A 210 10.33 42.33 10.61
C ASP A 210 8.99 42.69 11.29
N ALA A 211 7.90 41.98 10.96
CA ALA A 211 6.60 42.15 11.59
C ALA A 211 6.50 41.51 13.00
N ASN A 212 7.31 40.49 13.29
CA ASN A 212 7.25 39.72 14.55
C ASN A 212 8.62 39.63 15.25
N PRO A 213 9.26 40.77 15.60
CA PRO A 213 10.65 40.79 16.06
C PRO A 213 10.88 40.05 17.39
N GLU A 214 9.90 40.01 18.28
CA GLU A 214 10.01 39.29 19.56
C GLU A 214 9.90 37.78 19.38
N LEU A 215 9.02 37.30 18.49
CA LEU A 215 8.87 35.88 18.19
C LEU A 215 10.05 35.34 17.37
N ALA A 216 10.58 36.17 16.46
CA ALA A 216 11.72 35.84 15.60
C ALA A 216 13.03 35.58 16.37
N LYS A 217 13.12 35.97 17.66
CA LYS A 217 14.28 35.68 18.52
C LYS A 217 14.45 34.20 18.81
N LYS A 218 13.36 33.43 18.82
CA LYS A 218 13.36 32.01 19.22
C LYS A 218 12.67 31.08 18.22
N ASN A 219 11.85 31.61 17.32
CA ASN A 219 11.02 30.83 16.42
C ASN A 219 11.13 31.33 14.96
N ASN A 220 10.69 30.49 14.04
CA ASN A 220 10.55 30.76 12.61
C ASN A 220 9.07 30.72 12.21
N VAL A 221 8.69 31.32 11.07
CA VAL A 221 7.31 31.25 10.53
C VAL A 221 6.80 29.81 10.43
N ARG A 222 7.66 28.86 10.07
CA ARG A 222 7.29 27.44 9.95
C ARG A 222 6.88 26.81 11.28
N ASP A 223 7.32 27.35 12.42
CA ASP A 223 6.92 26.87 13.75
C ASP A 223 5.48 27.26 14.11
N PHE A 224 4.90 28.22 13.37
CA PHE A 224 3.50 28.66 13.51
C PHE A 224 2.61 28.13 12.38
N ALA A 225 3.15 27.33 11.46
CA ALA A 225 2.38 26.74 10.37
C ALA A 225 1.58 25.53 10.87
N THR A 226 0.38 25.35 10.33
CA THR A 226 -0.41 24.13 10.53
C THR A 226 0.29 22.92 9.89
N ILE A 227 0.00 21.68 10.31
CA ILE A 227 0.61 20.51 9.65
C ILE A 227 0.10 20.37 8.21
N SER A 228 -1.12 20.81 7.93
CA SER A 228 -1.66 20.90 6.57
C SER A 228 -0.80 21.83 5.72
N GLU A 229 -0.41 23.01 6.21
CA GLU A 229 0.54 23.90 5.55
C GLU A 229 1.96 23.31 5.45
N LEU A 230 2.49 22.68 6.50
CA LEU A 230 3.81 22.03 6.47
C LEU A 230 3.87 20.85 5.47
N THR A 231 2.77 20.11 5.33
CA THR A 231 2.64 19.02 4.36
C THR A 231 2.69 19.56 2.93
N VAL A 232 1.91 20.61 2.67
CA VAL A 232 1.94 21.31 1.38
C VAL A 232 3.35 21.86 1.12
N LEU A 233 3.99 22.48 2.12
CA LEU A 233 5.36 23.01 1.99
C LEU A 233 6.36 21.95 1.54
N SER A 234 6.34 20.76 2.17
CA SER A 234 7.24 19.65 1.82
C SER A 234 7.01 19.14 0.39
N ASN A 235 5.76 19.09 -0.05
CA ASN A 235 5.43 18.75 -1.45
C ASN A 235 5.95 19.81 -2.41
N LEU A 236 5.75 21.10 -2.10
CA LEU A 236 6.23 22.21 -2.91
C LEU A 236 7.76 22.22 -3.02
N GLU A 237 8.49 21.91 -1.93
CA GLU A 237 9.96 21.74 -1.96
C GLU A 237 10.39 20.68 -2.97
N THR A 238 9.66 19.56 -3.02
CA THR A 238 9.94 18.45 -3.96
C THR A 238 9.65 18.85 -5.41
N HIS A 239 8.50 19.47 -5.68
CA HIS A 239 8.16 19.96 -7.01
C HIS A 239 9.14 21.04 -7.48
N ASN A 240 9.50 21.97 -6.59
CA ASN A 240 10.45 23.03 -6.91
C ASN A 240 11.83 22.47 -7.28
N ALA A 241 12.34 21.50 -6.52
CA ALA A 241 13.60 20.83 -6.82
C ALA A 241 13.60 20.12 -8.18
N GLN A 242 12.48 19.50 -8.55
CA GLN A 242 12.33 18.87 -9.86
C GLN A 242 12.31 19.91 -10.98
N MET A 243 11.56 21.01 -10.82
CA MET A 243 11.48 22.08 -11.82
C MET A 243 12.81 22.81 -12.02
N ILE A 244 13.63 22.93 -10.96
CA ILE A 244 15.00 23.43 -11.06
C ILE A 244 15.83 22.53 -11.97
N ARG A 245 15.72 21.19 -11.84
CA ARG A 245 16.44 20.24 -12.70
C ARG A 245 15.99 20.32 -14.16
N GLU A 246 14.72 20.62 -14.38
CA GLU A 246 14.14 20.83 -15.72
C GLU A 246 14.53 22.19 -16.34
N GLY A 247 15.25 23.05 -15.60
CA GLY A 247 15.70 24.34 -16.09
C GLY A 247 14.61 25.40 -16.16
N LYS A 248 13.48 25.23 -15.44
CA LYS A 248 12.39 26.19 -15.44
C LYS A 248 12.77 27.51 -14.75
N GLU A 249 12.35 28.61 -15.34
CA GLU A 249 12.62 29.95 -14.80
C GLU A 249 11.86 30.17 -13.48
N LYS A 250 12.41 31.00 -12.58
CA LYS A 250 11.82 31.28 -11.25
C LYS A 250 10.36 31.70 -11.32
N LYS A 251 10.00 32.54 -12.30
CA LYS A 251 8.63 33.03 -12.47
C LYS A 251 7.67 31.90 -12.83
N GLU A 252 8.04 31.06 -13.79
CA GLU A 252 7.27 29.89 -14.19
C GLU A 252 7.10 28.91 -13.01
N ARG A 253 8.17 28.68 -12.23
CA ARG A 253 8.11 27.84 -11.03
C ARG A 253 7.16 28.40 -9.98
N PHE A 254 7.19 29.71 -9.73
CA PHE A 254 6.31 30.36 -8.76
C PHE A 254 4.82 30.19 -9.12
N GLU A 255 4.45 30.41 -10.39
CA GLU A 255 3.07 30.26 -10.85
C GLU A 255 2.56 28.81 -10.70
N ILE A 256 3.39 27.83 -11.06
CA ILE A 256 3.06 26.39 -10.91
C ILE A 256 2.93 26.02 -9.42
N LEU A 257 3.87 26.47 -8.58
CA LEU A 257 3.83 26.18 -7.14
C LEU A 257 2.61 26.81 -6.47
N ASP A 258 2.21 28.02 -6.86
CA ASP A 258 1.02 28.70 -6.36
C ASP A 258 -0.27 27.94 -6.70
N GLU A 259 -0.38 27.42 -7.93
CA GLU A 259 -1.52 26.58 -8.33
C GLU A 259 -1.58 25.28 -7.51
N ILE A 260 -0.44 24.59 -7.37
CA ILE A 260 -0.34 23.36 -6.59
C ILE A 260 -0.72 23.61 -5.12
N ALA A 261 -0.19 24.69 -4.53
CA ALA A 261 -0.47 25.03 -3.13
C ALA A 261 -1.96 25.27 -2.89
N LYS A 262 -2.60 26.08 -3.74
CA LYS A 262 -4.04 26.36 -3.66
C LYS A 262 -4.88 25.09 -3.77
N TYR A 263 -4.55 24.24 -4.74
CA TYR A 263 -5.24 22.96 -4.94
C TYR A 263 -5.12 22.05 -3.71
N GLN A 264 -3.90 21.83 -3.21
CA GLN A 264 -3.65 20.94 -2.08
C GLN A 264 -4.27 21.45 -0.78
N LEU A 265 -4.15 22.77 -0.50
CA LEU A 265 -4.77 23.37 0.68
C LEU A 265 -6.30 23.27 0.65
N ASN A 266 -6.92 23.43 -0.51
CA ASN A 266 -8.38 23.32 -0.64
C ASN A 266 -8.86 21.88 -0.36
N ILE A 267 -8.15 20.88 -0.87
CA ILE A 267 -8.45 19.47 -0.59
C ILE A 267 -8.32 19.17 0.90
N LEU A 268 -7.25 19.63 1.54
CA LEU A 268 -7.00 19.37 2.95
C LEU A 268 -8.06 20.05 3.83
N LYS A 269 -8.49 21.27 3.50
CA LYS A 269 -9.59 21.97 4.17
C LYS A 269 -10.92 21.23 4.06
N GLU A 270 -11.26 20.74 2.86
CA GLU A 270 -12.49 19.96 2.67
C GLU A 270 -12.43 18.62 3.41
N ALA A 271 -11.27 17.96 3.45
CA ALA A 271 -11.07 16.73 4.21
C ALA A 271 -11.20 16.94 5.72
N GLU A 272 -10.67 18.06 6.25
CA GLU A 272 -10.87 18.46 7.66
C GLU A 272 -12.35 18.69 7.97
N ARG A 273 -13.08 19.41 7.11
CA ARG A 273 -14.51 19.68 7.29
C ARG A 273 -15.37 18.40 7.30
N VAL A 274 -15.11 17.47 6.39
CA VAL A 274 -15.83 16.18 6.34
C VAL A 274 -15.55 15.35 7.59
N LYS A 275 -14.32 15.41 8.11
CA LYS A 275 -13.94 14.69 9.32
C LYS A 275 -14.67 15.21 10.56
N GLU A 276 -14.73 16.53 10.73
CA GLU A 276 -15.47 17.17 11.84
C GLU A 276 -16.95 16.75 11.82
N GLN A 277 -17.57 16.71 10.63
CA GLN A 277 -18.96 16.25 10.48
C GLN A 277 -19.16 14.79 10.90
N ILE A 278 -18.20 13.91 10.63
CA ILE A 278 -18.27 12.49 11.00
C ILE A 278 -18.09 12.32 12.51
N GLU A 279 -17.17 13.06 13.12
CA GLU A 279 -16.93 13.03 14.57
C GLU A 279 -18.16 13.55 15.34
N ASP A 280 -18.78 14.64 14.88
CA ASP A 280 -20.04 15.17 15.45
C ASP A 280 -21.21 14.18 15.34
N MET A 281 -21.27 13.39 14.26
CA MET A 281 -22.31 12.36 14.10
C MET A 281 -22.10 11.16 15.01
N GLN A 282 -20.85 10.87 15.41
CA GLN A 282 -20.51 9.75 16.30
C GLN A 282 -20.67 10.10 17.78
N GLU A 283 -20.48 11.37 18.16
CA GLU A 283 -20.72 11.82 19.55
C GLU A 283 -22.21 12.00 19.90
N ASN A 284 -23.08 12.09 18.89
CA ASN A 284 -24.54 12.22 19.05
C ASN A 284 -25.31 10.88 18.97
N GLN A 285 -24.62 9.73 19.05
CA GLN A 285 -25.20 8.38 19.16
C GLN A 285 -24.77 7.71 20.48
#